data_AF-A0A1Y3E7Z3-F1
#
_entry.id   AF-A0A1Y3E7Z3-F1
#
_cell.length_a   1.000
_cell.length_b   1.000
_cell.length_c   1.000
_cell.angle_alpha   90.00
_cell.angle_beta   90.00
_cell.angle_gamma   90.00
#
_symmetry.space_group_name_H-M   'P 1'
#
loop_
_entity.id
_entity.type
_entity.pdbx_description
1 polymer ?
#
loop_
_entity_poly.entity_id
_entity_poly.type
_entity_poly.pdbx_seq_one_letter_code
_entity_poly.pdbx_strand_id
1 'polypeptide(L)'
;MKMAKMSGTEVIFNAAPSTPKISEEFYHLSDVFCVNETEAEALTGLKLTSDDQINEAVKYFLDAGVKKYAVITLGPEGCVFGSCDDRQIIHRVPSPKVEAVDTTGAGDCFIGSLAYYNVHFEKLPFQERLRRASQVASFSVQREKAQESYLTRDELPSEMLGFGFSSFFFN
;
A
#
# COMPACT_ATOMS: atom_id res chain seq x y z
N MET A 1 -1.25 11.91 13.76
CA MET A 1 -2.38 12.04 12.81
C MET A 1 -3.14 13.35 12.99
N LYS A 2 -3.68 13.70 14.17
CA LYS A 2 -4.41 14.98 14.37
C LYS A 2 -3.63 16.23 13.94
N MET A 3 -2.36 16.36 14.36
CA MET A 3 -1.48 17.46 13.93
C MET A 3 -1.24 17.49 12.41
N ALA A 4 -1.12 16.32 11.78
CA ALA A 4 -1.00 16.22 10.32
C ALA A 4 -2.28 16.72 9.64
N LYS A 5 -3.46 16.30 10.11
CA LYS A 5 -4.74 16.78 9.56
C LYS A 5 -4.96 18.28 9.78
N MET A 6 -4.58 18.80 10.96
CA MET A 6 -4.65 20.25 11.24
C MET A 6 -3.74 21.09 10.33
N SER A 7 -2.65 20.51 9.81
CA SER A 7 -1.72 21.17 8.89
C SER A 7 -1.98 20.86 7.41
N GLY A 8 -3.05 20.11 7.09
CA GLY A 8 -3.34 19.70 5.72
C GLY A 8 -2.38 18.62 5.17
N THR A 9 -1.56 18.01 6.02
CA THR A 9 -0.64 16.93 5.63
C THR A 9 -1.42 15.63 5.41
N GLU A 10 -1.11 14.92 4.32
CA GLU A 10 -1.67 13.61 4.03
C GLU A 10 -1.22 12.57 5.07
N VAL A 11 -2.13 11.69 5.47
CA VAL A 11 -1.88 10.63 6.44
C VAL A 11 -2.01 9.26 5.78
N ILE A 12 -0.88 8.57 5.67
CA ILE A 12 -0.85 7.12 5.43
C ILE A 12 -0.76 6.45 6.79
N PHE A 13 -1.74 5.61 7.12
CA PHE A 13 -1.75 4.84 8.36
C PHE A 13 -1.67 3.36 8.04
N ASN A 14 -0.61 2.71 8.53
CA ASN A 14 -0.51 1.27 8.53
C ASN A 14 -0.90 0.72 9.91
N ALA A 15 -2.01 -0.02 9.97
CA ALA A 15 -2.53 -0.56 11.22
C ALA A 15 -1.83 -1.87 11.60
N ALA A 16 -0.53 -1.77 11.89
CA ALA A 16 0.34 -2.87 12.29
C ALA A 16 0.90 -2.66 13.72
N PRO A 17 1.21 -3.73 14.47
CA PRO A 17 0.93 -5.14 14.17
C PRO A 17 -0.57 -5.46 14.32
N SER A 18 -0.97 -6.67 13.93
CA SER A 18 -2.37 -7.13 13.98
C SER A 18 -3.01 -6.89 15.36
N THR A 19 -4.12 -6.12 15.36
CA THR A 19 -4.94 -5.83 16.53
C THR A 19 -6.41 -6.06 16.18
N PRO A 20 -7.21 -6.70 17.05
CA PRO A 20 -8.61 -6.99 16.75
C PRO A 20 -9.50 -5.75 16.73
N LYS A 21 -9.00 -4.61 17.23
CA LYS A 21 -9.76 -3.35 17.26
C LYS A 21 -8.84 -2.14 17.30
N ILE A 22 -9.25 -1.10 16.58
CA ILE A 22 -8.73 0.26 16.72
C ILE A 22 -9.91 1.23 16.89
N SER A 23 -9.64 2.40 17.46
CA SER A 23 -10.64 3.47 17.54
C SER A 23 -11.06 3.93 16.14
N GLU A 24 -12.33 4.27 15.97
CA GLU A 24 -12.86 4.84 14.71
C GLU A 24 -12.08 6.08 14.25
N GLU A 25 -11.50 6.81 15.19
CA GLU A 25 -10.65 7.96 14.91
C GLU A 25 -9.48 7.64 13.98
N PHE A 26 -8.92 6.42 14.04
CA PHE A 26 -7.83 6.03 13.14
C PHE A 26 -8.30 5.94 11.69
N TYR A 27 -9.47 5.38 11.42
CA TYR A 27 -10.04 5.37 10.08
C TYR A 27 -10.32 6.79 9.60
N HIS A 28 -11.01 7.59 10.43
CA HIS A 28 -11.39 8.97 10.10
C HIS A 28 -10.21 9.93 9.89
N LEU A 29 -9.04 9.64 10.45
CA LEU A 29 -7.85 10.46 10.26
C LEU A 29 -6.92 9.94 9.14
N SER A 30 -7.24 8.80 8.53
CA SER A 30 -6.42 8.18 7.48
C SER A 30 -6.86 8.64 6.10
N ASP A 31 -5.95 9.26 5.34
CA ASP A 31 -6.16 9.47 3.90
C ASP A 31 -5.95 8.16 3.15
N VAL A 32 -4.87 7.45 3.48
CA VAL A 32 -4.63 6.08 3.03
C VAL A 32 -4.59 5.18 4.26
N PHE A 33 -5.44 4.17 4.30
CA PHE A 33 -5.43 3.12 5.31
C PHE A 33 -4.87 1.85 4.70
N CYS A 34 -3.78 1.32 5.24
CA CYS A 34 -3.08 0.16 4.69
C CYS A 34 -2.89 -0.93 5.73
N VAL A 35 -3.19 -2.17 5.34
CA VAL A 35 -3.00 -3.37 6.17
C VAL A 35 -2.54 -4.54 5.29
N ASN A 36 -1.98 -5.57 5.89
CA ASN A 36 -1.84 -6.87 5.22
C ASN A 36 -3.08 -7.76 5.43
N GLU A 37 -3.06 -8.97 4.88
CA GLU A 37 -4.16 -9.94 5.00
C GLU A 37 -4.50 -10.25 6.46
N THR A 38 -3.51 -10.59 7.30
CA THR A 38 -3.74 -10.97 8.71
C THR A 38 -4.24 -9.80 9.56
N GLU A 39 -3.79 -8.59 9.31
CA GLU A 39 -4.29 -7.36 9.95
C GLU A 39 -5.72 -7.06 9.50
N ALA A 40 -6.01 -7.24 8.21
CA ALA A 40 -7.36 -7.07 7.68
C ALA A 40 -8.34 -8.08 8.27
N GLU A 41 -7.96 -9.36 8.35
CA GLU A 41 -8.77 -10.41 9.01
C GLU A 41 -9.05 -10.05 10.48
N ALA A 42 -8.04 -9.58 11.21
CA ALA A 42 -8.21 -9.23 12.62
C ALA A 42 -9.15 -8.04 12.84
N LEU A 43 -9.07 -7.01 12.00
CA LEU A 43 -9.90 -5.81 12.14
C LEU A 43 -11.33 -6.00 11.63
N THR A 44 -11.52 -6.80 10.58
CA THR A 44 -12.83 -7.03 9.94
C THR A 44 -13.58 -8.20 10.55
N GLY A 45 -12.88 -9.17 11.14
CA GLY A 45 -13.42 -10.47 11.54
C GLY A 45 -13.73 -11.40 10.35
N LEU A 46 -13.40 -10.98 9.12
CA LEU A 46 -13.54 -11.80 7.91
C LEU A 46 -12.34 -12.73 7.78
N LYS A 47 -12.54 -13.86 7.08
CA LYS A 47 -11.42 -14.63 6.52
C LYS A 47 -11.17 -14.18 5.10
N LEU A 48 -9.92 -14.04 4.69
CA LEU A 48 -9.55 -13.59 3.34
C LEU A 48 -9.06 -14.75 2.49
N THR A 49 -9.99 -15.66 2.17
CA THR A 49 -9.69 -16.88 1.38
C THR A 49 -10.15 -16.80 -0.07
N SER A 50 -10.83 -15.72 -0.46
CA SER A 50 -11.28 -15.46 -1.82
C SER A 50 -11.22 -13.98 -2.17
N ASP A 51 -11.21 -13.68 -3.47
CA ASP A 51 -11.23 -12.30 -3.98
C ASP A 51 -12.48 -11.53 -3.51
N ASP A 52 -13.64 -12.19 -3.40
CA ASP A 52 -14.86 -11.56 -2.90
C ASP A 52 -14.71 -11.12 -1.43
N GLN A 53 -14.09 -11.93 -0.59
CA GLN A 53 -13.84 -11.59 0.82
C GLN A 53 -12.81 -10.48 0.96
N ILE A 54 -11.78 -10.48 0.11
CA ILE A 54 -10.80 -9.41 0.04
C ILE A 54 -11.49 -8.09 -0.35
N ASN A 55 -12.36 -8.12 -1.37
CA ASN A 55 -13.12 -6.95 -1.80
C ASN A 55 -14.07 -6.45 -0.69
N GLU A 56 -14.70 -7.36 0.06
CA GLU A 56 -15.54 -7.03 1.22
C GLU A 56 -14.74 -6.34 2.33
N ALA A 57 -13.54 -6.83 2.63
CA ALA A 57 -12.65 -6.20 3.62
C ALA A 57 -12.19 -4.80 3.19
N VAL A 58 -11.89 -4.58 1.91
CA VAL A 58 -11.60 -3.23 1.40
C VAL A 58 -12.81 -2.31 1.61
N LYS A 59 -14.01 -2.76 1.25
CA LYS A 59 -15.26 -2.01 1.44
C LYS A 59 -15.52 -1.69 2.91
N TYR A 60 -15.29 -2.65 3.81
CA TYR A 60 -15.39 -2.44 5.25
C TYR A 60 -14.56 -1.23 5.70
N PHE A 61 -13.31 -1.10 5.25
CA PHE A 61 -12.46 0.03 5.66
C PHE A 61 -12.93 1.36 5.07
N LEU A 62 -13.43 1.36 3.82
CA LEU A 62 -14.05 2.54 3.25
C LEU A 62 -15.29 2.96 4.05
N ASP A 63 -16.12 1.99 4.46
CA ASP A 63 -17.33 2.18 5.28
C ASP A 63 -17.01 2.63 6.70
N ALA A 64 -15.87 2.20 7.24
CA ALA A 64 -15.34 2.64 8.53
C ALA A 64 -14.84 4.11 8.52
N GLY A 65 -14.81 4.76 7.36
CA GLY A 65 -14.63 6.21 7.25
C GLY A 65 -13.23 6.70 6.88
N VAL A 66 -12.42 5.84 6.26
CA VAL A 66 -11.18 6.21 5.57
C VAL A 66 -11.45 7.34 4.55
N LYS A 67 -10.50 8.26 4.36
CA LYS A 67 -10.75 9.50 3.61
C LYS A 67 -10.50 9.40 2.12
N LYS A 68 -9.52 8.62 1.65
CA LYS A 68 -9.25 8.47 0.21
C LYS A 68 -9.17 7.02 -0.23
N TYR A 69 -8.27 6.23 0.36
CA TYR A 69 -7.98 4.87 -0.12
C TYR A 69 -7.83 3.87 1.01
N ALA A 70 -8.44 2.70 0.85
CA ALA A 70 -8.17 1.51 1.66
C ALA A 70 -7.37 0.52 0.83
N VAL A 71 -6.25 0.02 1.38
CA VAL A 71 -5.30 -0.88 0.71
C VAL A 71 -5.08 -2.12 1.55
N ILE A 72 -5.16 -3.30 0.94
CA ILE A 72 -4.74 -4.57 1.54
C ILE A 72 -3.58 -5.14 0.73
N THR A 73 -2.40 -5.28 1.35
CA THR A 73 -1.24 -5.94 0.73
C THR A 73 -1.36 -7.45 0.85
N LEU A 74 -1.05 -8.16 -0.24
CA LEU A 74 -1.21 -9.60 -0.44
C LEU A 74 0.14 -10.29 -0.69
N GLY A 75 1.22 -9.77 -0.07
CA GLY A 75 2.59 -10.24 -0.27
C GLY A 75 3.00 -10.37 -1.74
N PRO A 76 3.40 -11.57 -2.23
CA PRO A 76 3.85 -11.78 -3.61
C PRO A 76 2.74 -11.62 -4.67
N GLU A 77 1.47 -11.50 -4.26
CA GLU A 77 0.35 -11.21 -5.15
C GLU A 77 0.10 -9.70 -5.34
N GLY A 78 0.86 -8.85 -4.64
CA GLY A 78 0.77 -7.39 -4.74
C GLY A 78 -0.20 -6.79 -3.73
N CYS A 79 -1.16 -6.00 -4.19
CA CYS A 79 -2.16 -5.42 -3.32
C CYS A 79 -3.50 -5.24 -4.02
N VAL A 80 -4.54 -5.06 -3.22
CA VAL A 80 -5.85 -4.57 -3.66
C VAL A 80 -6.13 -3.23 -3.02
N PHE A 81 -6.91 -2.38 -3.70
CA PHE A 81 -7.36 -1.13 -3.09
C PHE A 81 -8.73 -0.69 -3.60
N GLY A 82 -9.39 0.13 -2.79
CA GLY A 82 -10.62 0.82 -3.14
C GLY A 82 -10.49 2.32 -2.88
N SER A 83 -11.31 3.12 -3.55
CA SER A 83 -11.35 4.57 -3.43
C SER A 83 -12.65 5.06 -2.80
N CYS A 84 -12.59 6.14 -2.02
CA CYS A 84 -13.79 6.83 -1.56
C CYS A 84 -14.51 7.58 -2.71
N ASP A 85 -13.81 7.93 -3.78
CA ASP A 85 -14.40 8.57 -4.97
C ASP A 85 -15.23 7.57 -5.80
N ASP A 86 -14.84 6.29 -5.78
CA ASP A 86 -15.58 5.19 -6.39
C ASP A 86 -15.50 3.94 -5.51
N ARG A 87 -16.49 3.81 -4.63
CA ARG A 87 -16.55 2.75 -3.62
C ARG A 87 -17.03 1.40 -4.20
N GLN A 88 -17.51 1.38 -5.44
CA GLN A 88 -18.00 0.16 -6.07
C GLN A 88 -16.88 -0.60 -6.77
N ILE A 89 -15.85 0.11 -7.25
CA ILE A 89 -14.73 -0.47 -7.96
C ILE A 89 -13.59 -0.78 -6.98
N ILE A 90 -13.21 -2.06 -6.91
CA ILE A 90 -12.00 -2.53 -6.25
C ILE A 90 -10.98 -2.90 -7.31
N HIS A 91 -9.75 -2.40 -7.14
CA HIS A 91 -8.66 -2.61 -8.09
C HIS A 91 -7.63 -3.58 -7.51
N ARG A 92 -7.06 -4.40 -8.38
CA ARG A 92 -5.91 -5.25 -8.05
C ARG A 92 -4.65 -4.72 -8.73
N VAL A 93 -3.56 -4.71 -8.00
CA VAL A 93 -2.23 -4.30 -8.47
C VAL A 93 -1.27 -5.46 -8.24
N PRO A 94 -0.85 -6.18 -9.28
CA PRO A 94 0.06 -7.32 -9.11
C PRO A 94 1.47 -6.85 -8.71
N SER A 95 2.15 -7.65 -7.90
CA SER A 95 3.58 -7.49 -7.64
C SER A 95 4.41 -8.21 -8.72
N PRO A 96 5.62 -7.72 -9.04
CA PRO A 96 6.60 -8.51 -9.78
C PRO A 96 6.86 -9.87 -9.08
N LYS A 97 6.96 -10.94 -9.88
CA LYS A 97 7.38 -12.25 -9.39
C LYS A 97 8.92 -12.27 -9.33
N VAL A 98 9.44 -12.53 -8.13
CA VAL A 98 10.87 -12.56 -7.81
C VAL A 98 11.16 -13.76 -6.92
N GLU A 99 12.42 -14.21 -6.91
CA GLU A 99 12.88 -15.21 -5.96
C GLU A 99 13.17 -14.53 -4.62
N ALA A 100 12.38 -14.86 -3.58
CA ALA A 100 12.53 -14.24 -2.27
C ALA A 100 13.59 -14.96 -1.44
N VAL A 101 14.50 -14.18 -0.85
CA VAL A 101 15.51 -14.62 0.12
C VAL A 101 15.00 -14.38 1.55
N ASP A 102 14.49 -13.18 1.84
CA ASP A 102 13.95 -12.80 3.15
C ASP A 102 12.83 -11.77 2.95
N THR A 103 11.62 -12.04 3.44
CA THR A 103 10.47 -11.13 3.28
C THR A 103 10.33 -10.12 4.42
N THR A 104 11.22 -10.17 5.41
CA THR A 104 11.17 -9.31 6.59
C THR A 104 11.26 -7.83 6.18
N GLY A 105 10.28 -7.03 6.60
CA GLY A 105 10.26 -5.59 6.32
C GLY A 105 9.80 -5.21 4.90
N ALA A 106 9.35 -6.15 4.07
CA ALA A 106 8.81 -5.82 2.74
C ALA A 106 7.58 -4.90 2.80
N GLY A 107 6.71 -5.09 3.81
CA GLY A 107 5.56 -4.21 4.06
C GLY A 107 6.00 -2.77 4.39
N ASP A 108 7.00 -2.61 5.24
CA ASP A 108 7.56 -1.29 5.58
C ASP A 108 8.21 -0.62 4.36
N CYS A 109 8.92 -1.39 3.53
CA CYS A 109 9.48 -0.93 2.26
C CYS A 109 8.39 -0.44 1.30
N PHE A 110 7.29 -1.19 1.21
CA PHE A 110 6.11 -0.80 0.42
C PHE A 110 5.49 0.52 0.93
N ILE A 111 5.24 0.64 2.23
CA ILE A 111 4.66 1.86 2.82
C ILE A 111 5.57 3.08 2.63
N GLY A 112 6.88 2.93 2.88
CA GLY A 112 7.85 4.00 2.68
C GLY A 112 7.93 4.44 1.21
N SER A 113 7.90 3.47 0.28
CA SER A 113 7.87 3.74 -1.16
C SER A 113 6.58 4.44 -1.57
N LEU A 114 5.43 4.02 -1.06
CA LEU A 114 4.15 4.66 -1.32
C LEU A 114 4.14 6.11 -0.83
N ALA A 115 4.69 6.37 0.37
CA ALA A 115 4.84 7.72 0.90
C ALA A 115 5.71 8.60 -0.02
N TYR A 116 6.83 8.07 -0.52
CA TYR A 116 7.68 8.76 -1.51
C TYR A 116 6.89 9.11 -2.78
N TYR A 117 6.14 8.16 -3.35
CA TYR A 117 5.36 8.40 -4.56
C TYR A 117 4.20 9.37 -4.34
N ASN A 118 3.55 9.35 -3.18
CA ASN A 118 2.49 10.31 -2.87
C ASN A 118 3.00 11.75 -2.78
N VAL A 119 4.21 11.95 -2.24
CA VAL A 119 4.81 13.28 -2.10
C VAL A 119 5.40 13.78 -3.42
N HIS A 120 6.14 12.94 -4.14
CA HIS A 120 6.91 13.39 -5.31
C HIS A 120 6.19 13.21 -6.65
N PHE A 121 5.11 12.42 -6.69
CA PHE A 121 4.42 12.06 -7.92
C PHE A 121 2.89 12.18 -7.80
N GLU A 122 2.42 13.28 -7.19
CA GLU A 122 0.99 13.57 -6.95
C GLU A 122 0.09 13.55 -8.20
N LYS A 123 0.67 13.65 -9.41
CA LYS A 123 -0.07 13.60 -10.68
C LYS A 123 -0.21 12.19 -11.25
N LEU A 124 0.55 11.22 -10.74
CA LEU A 124 0.38 9.82 -11.15
C LEU A 124 -0.93 9.27 -10.56
N PRO A 125 -1.67 8.43 -11.30
CA PRO A 125 -2.79 7.69 -10.74
C PRO A 125 -2.37 6.90 -9.50
N PHE A 126 -3.22 6.81 -8.48
CA PHE A 126 -2.89 6.11 -7.23
C PHE A 126 -2.48 4.64 -7.47
N GLN A 127 -3.16 3.96 -8.40
CA GLN A 127 -2.82 2.62 -8.84
C GLN A 127 -1.38 2.50 -9.34
N GLU A 128 -0.88 3.49 -10.08
CA GLU A 128 0.49 3.50 -10.59
C GLU A 128 1.52 3.71 -9.46
N ARG A 129 1.17 4.50 -8.45
CA ARG A 129 2.02 4.68 -7.25
C ARG A 129 2.12 3.37 -6.46
N LEU A 130 1.00 2.67 -6.28
CA LEU A 130 0.99 1.33 -5.66
C LEU A 130 1.84 0.34 -6.46
N ARG A 131 1.72 0.33 -7.80
CA ARG A 131 2.51 -0.54 -8.67
C ARG A 131 4.01 -0.34 -8.47
N ARG A 132 4.46 0.92 -8.41
CA ARG A 132 5.88 1.22 -8.18
C ARG A 132 6.31 0.93 -6.74
N ALA A 133 5.46 1.18 -5.75
CA ALA A 133 5.74 0.80 -4.38
C ALA A 133 5.91 -0.73 -4.24
N SER A 134 5.04 -1.53 -4.87
CA SER A 134 5.19 -2.99 -4.96
C SER A 134 6.49 -3.40 -5.66
N GLN A 135 6.86 -2.70 -6.74
CA GLN A 135 8.11 -2.98 -7.44
C GLN A 135 9.33 -2.72 -6.55
N VAL A 136 9.36 -1.61 -5.81
CA VAL A 136 10.47 -1.32 -4.88
C VAL A 136 10.52 -2.34 -3.74
N ALA A 137 9.37 -2.71 -3.16
CA ALA A 137 9.30 -3.75 -2.14
C ALA A 137 9.76 -5.13 -2.66
N SER A 138 9.54 -5.43 -3.95
CA SER A 138 10.03 -6.68 -4.54
C SER A 138 11.57 -6.76 -4.61
N PHE A 139 12.28 -5.63 -4.57
CA PHE A 139 13.74 -5.64 -4.48
C PHE A 139 14.24 -5.93 -3.07
N SER A 140 13.52 -5.48 -2.04
CA SER A 140 13.94 -5.73 -0.65
C SER A 140 13.91 -7.23 -0.33
N VAL A 141 12.95 -7.97 -0.88
CA VAL A 141 12.84 -9.41 -0.56
C VAL A 141 13.94 -10.28 -1.17
N GLN A 142 14.75 -9.74 -2.08
CA GLN A 142 15.84 -10.45 -2.75
C GLN A 142 17.18 -10.36 -2.00
N ARG A 143 17.21 -9.71 -0.82
CA ARG A 143 18.39 -9.58 0.04
C ARG A 143 18.00 -9.98 1.47
N GLU A 144 18.97 -10.43 2.27
CA GLU A 144 18.73 -10.74 3.68
C GLU A 144 18.52 -9.47 4.52
N LYS A 145 17.76 -9.60 5.61
CA LYS A 145 17.51 -8.60 6.66
C LYS A 145 16.59 -7.44 6.24
N ALA A 146 15.92 -6.84 7.22
CA ALA A 146 14.91 -5.79 7.01
C ALA A 146 15.46 -4.50 6.36
N GLN A 147 15.86 -3.48 7.14
CA GLN A 147 16.25 -2.18 6.57
C GLN A 147 17.51 -2.25 5.71
N GLU A 148 18.42 -3.18 6.01
CA GLU A 148 19.65 -3.40 5.23
C GLU A 148 19.35 -3.90 3.79
N SER A 149 18.18 -4.48 3.54
CA SER A 149 17.78 -4.91 2.19
C SER A 149 17.23 -3.77 1.33
N TYR A 150 16.90 -2.62 1.91
CA TYR A 150 16.24 -1.54 1.16
C TYR A 150 17.21 -0.89 0.20
N LEU A 151 16.81 -0.79 -1.07
CA LEU A 151 17.63 -0.11 -2.07
C LEU A 151 17.74 1.37 -1.72
N THR A 152 18.96 1.88 -1.80
CA THR A 152 19.23 3.31 -1.81
C THR A 152 18.72 3.93 -3.11
N ARG A 153 18.64 5.26 -3.15
CA ARG A 153 18.25 6.00 -4.35
C ARG A 153 19.10 5.63 -5.57
N ASP A 154 20.40 5.46 -5.38
CA ASP A 154 21.35 5.20 -6.48
C ASP A 154 21.28 3.75 -6.98
N GLU A 155 20.75 2.83 -6.19
CA GLU A 155 20.51 1.44 -6.59
C GLU A 155 19.16 1.25 -7.29
N LEU A 156 18.22 2.20 -7.13
CA LEU A 156 16.92 2.11 -7.78
C LEU A 156 17.02 2.35 -9.29
N PRO A 157 16.29 1.58 -10.12
CA PRO A 157 16.18 1.85 -11.54
C PRO A 157 15.72 3.29 -11.81
N SER A 158 16.31 3.93 -12.81
CA SER A 158 16.09 5.36 -13.10
C SER A 158 14.61 5.71 -13.36
N GLU A 159 13.85 4.76 -13.90
CA GLU A 159 12.42 4.85 -14.19
C GLU A 159 11.59 4.97 -12.90
N MET A 160 12.07 4.40 -11.78
CA MET A 160 11.44 4.52 -10.46
C MET A 160 11.65 5.92 -9.85
N LEU A 161 12.71 6.61 -10.25
CA LEU A 161 13.04 7.96 -9.78
C LEU A 161 12.38 9.07 -10.61
N GLY A 162 11.62 8.71 -11.66
CA GLY A 162 10.97 9.68 -12.54
C GLY A 162 11.83 10.15 -13.72
N PHE A 163 13.02 9.60 -13.90
CA PHE A 163 13.82 9.84 -15.10
C PHE A 163 13.36 8.89 -16.22
N GLY A 164 12.94 9.42 -17.37
CA GLY A 164 12.69 8.62 -18.58
C GLY A 164 11.23 8.31 -18.97
N PHE A 165 10.23 9.07 -18.51
CA PHE A 165 8.87 8.92 -19.05
C PHE A 165 8.72 9.51 -20.46
N SER A 166 9.12 8.74 -21.47
CA SER A 166 8.51 8.77 -22.81
C SER A 166 7.59 7.56 -22.94
N SER A 167 6.29 7.75 -22.72
CA SER A 167 5.15 7.12 -23.43
C SER A 167 5.27 5.67 -23.97
N PHE A 168 5.90 4.71 -23.28
CA PHE A 168 6.12 3.36 -23.82
C PHE A 168 5.60 2.21 -22.93
N PHE A 169 4.47 2.35 -22.24
CA PHE A 169 3.79 1.17 -21.64
C PHE A 169 2.26 1.29 -21.62
N PHE A 170 1.67 1.89 -22.67
CA PHE A 170 0.28 1.61 -23.04
C PHE A 170 0.30 0.82 -24.35
N ASN A 171 0.31 -0.50 -24.23
CA ASN A 171 -0.19 -1.46 -25.22
C ASN A 171 -0.55 -2.75 -24.49
#